data_AF-A0A349B2M5-F1
#
_entry.id   AF-A0A349B2M5-F1
#
_cell.length_a   1.000
_cell.length_b   1.000
_cell.length_c   1.000
_cell.angle_alpha   90.00
_cell.angle_beta   90.00
_cell.angle_gamma   90.00
#
_symmetry.space_group_name_H-M   'P 1'
#
loop_
_entity.id
_entity.type
_entity.pdbx_description
1 polymer ?
#
loop_
_entity_poly.entity_id
_entity_poly.type
_entity_poly.pdbx_seq_one_letter_code
_entity_poly.pdbx_strand_id
1 'polypeptide(L)'
;MSPTSTRATTGAGVASSGTWPSCPPGADRPHPGRIARSLAFVGSTAVPLRVAVDATPLLDVRTGVGVFTDALLRGLGARDDVEVTAFPVSLSGRSRLHDVAPPGVRVRTPPLPARALHARWRRRSTPRIDLLVGRPDVVHGPNFVVPPARVARVATVHDLTTLRYPELCHADTLRFPDIVRRAAAEGAWIHTVSEAVRDEVVAELGIDAERVVAVPNGFDPPVGDAATGRRLAGVERYVLAVGTVEPRKDLPSLVAAVDRL
;
A
#
# COMPACT_ATOMS: atom_id res chain seq x y z
N MET A 1 -7.97 -70.59 -34.65
CA MET A 1 -8.81 -69.83 -35.62
C MET A 1 -8.19 -68.47 -35.78
N SER A 2 -8.09 -68.05 -37.03
CA SER A 2 -7.30 -66.98 -37.62
C SER A 2 -7.57 -65.54 -37.10
N PRO A 3 -6.69 -64.58 -37.46
CA PRO A 3 -6.32 -63.39 -36.67
C PRO A 3 -6.72 -62.04 -37.34
N THR A 4 -5.98 -60.96 -37.02
CA THR A 4 -5.90 -59.62 -37.69
C THR A 4 -7.02 -58.63 -37.31
N SER A 5 -6.83 -57.29 -37.18
CA SER A 5 -5.81 -56.41 -37.76
C SER A 5 -5.68 -55.08 -37.02
N THR A 6 -4.46 -54.57 -37.01
CA THR A 6 -4.04 -53.17 -36.83
C THR A 6 -4.86 -52.18 -37.66
N ARG A 7 -5.23 -51.04 -37.07
CA ARG A 7 -5.37 -49.77 -37.82
C ARG A 7 -4.73 -48.63 -37.04
N ALA A 8 -3.62 -48.16 -37.59
CA ALA A 8 -3.08 -46.84 -37.34
C ALA A 8 -3.98 -45.82 -38.03
N THR A 9 -4.24 -44.70 -37.34
CA THR A 9 -4.75 -43.48 -37.96
C THR A 9 -3.81 -42.35 -37.60
N THR A 10 -2.92 -42.04 -38.53
CA THR A 10 -2.32 -40.72 -38.74
C THR A 10 -3.43 -39.68 -38.92
N GLY A 11 -3.31 -38.53 -38.27
CA GLY A 11 -4.25 -37.43 -38.50
C GLY A 11 -3.99 -36.18 -37.67
N ALA A 12 -3.15 -35.31 -38.23
CA ALA A 12 -3.16 -33.85 -38.08
C ALA A 12 -2.91 -33.26 -36.68
N GLY A 13 -1.67 -32.78 -36.52
CA GLY A 13 -1.36 -31.74 -35.55
C GLY A 13 -2.19 -30.48 -35.82
N VAL A 14 -2.69 -29.90 -34.73
CA VAL A 14 -3.08 -28.50 -34.68
C VAL A 14 -2.15 -27.86 -33.66
N ALA A 15 -1.08 -27.27 -34.17
CA ALA A 15 -0.32 -26.28 -33.42
C ALA A 15 -1.22 -25.05 -33.26
N SER A 16 -1.88 -24.91 -32.12
CA SER A 16 -2.52 -23.64 -31.75
C SER A 16 -1.44 -22.70 -31.24
N SER A 17 -0.83 -21.98 -32.17
CA SER A 17 -0.10 -20.74 -31.88
C SER A 17 -1.11 -19.71 -31.35
N GLY A 18 -1.36 -19.76 -30.03
CA GLY A 18 -2.10 -18.72 -29.32
C GLY A 18 -1.26 -17.46 -29.21
N THR A 19 -1.21 -16.68 -30.29
CA THR A 19 -0.78 -15.29 -30.25
C THR A 19 -1.77 -14.51 -29.39
N TRP A 20 -1.31 -14.03 -28.23
CA TRP A 20 -2.00 -13.00 -27.47
C TRP A 20 -2.32 -11.81 -28.38
N PRO A 21 -3.55 -11.29 -28.41
CA PRO A 21 -3.85 -10.12 -29.23
C PRO A 21 -3.01 -8.94 -28.72
N SER A 22 -2.09 -8.50 -29.58
CA SER A 22 -1.33 -7.27 -29.42
C SER A 22 -2.30 -6.09 -29.25
N CYS A 23 -2.04 -5.26 -28.24
CA CYS A 23 -2.76 -4.03 -27.98
C CYS A 23 -2.76 -3.14 -29.23
N PRO A 24 -3.91 -2.68 -29.74
CA PRO A 24 -3.94 -1.79 -30.90
C PRO A 24 -3.32 -0.43 -30.54
N PRO A 25 -2.50 0.17 -31.40
CA PRO A 25 -2.00 1.52 -31.20
C PRO A 25 -3.12 2.53 -31.51
N GLY A 26 -3.46 3.38 -30.55
CA GLY A 26 -4.28 4.56 -30.78
C GLY A 26 -5.75 4.39 -30.40
N ALA A 27 -6.06 4.69 -29.15
CA ALA A 27 -7.37 5.23 -28.77
C ALA A 27 -7.10 6.38 -27.79
N ASP A 28 -7.27 7.61 -28.28
CA ASP A 28 -7.21 8.84 -27.50
C ASP A 28 -8.14 8.73 -26.29
N ARG A 29 -7.55 8.63 -25.10
CA ARG A 29 -8.27 8.87 -23.85
C ARG A 29 -8.08 10.34 -23.49
N PRO A 30 -9.15 11.09 -23.19
CA PRO A 30 -9.02 12.49 -22.78
C PRO A 30 -8.19 12.56 -21.48
N HIS A 31 -7.06 13.26 -21.56
CA HIS A 31 -6.22 13.60 -20.42
C HIS A 31 -7.02 14.42 -19.39
N PRO A 32 -7.17 13.97 -18.13
CA PRO A 32 -7.54 14.88 -17.06
C PRO A 32 -6.35 15.81 -16.76
N GLY A 33 -6.54 17.09 -17.09
CA GLY A 33 -5.99 18.25 -16.39
C GLY A 33 -4.49 18.28 -16.13
N ARG A 34 -3.77 19.05 -16.96
CA ARG A 34 -2.45 19.59 -16.62
C ARG A 34 -2.49 20.25 -15.23
N ILE A 35 -1.91 19.62 -14.22
CA ILE A 35 -1.38 20.36 -13.07
C ILE A 35 -0.21 21.17 -13.63
N ALA A 36 -0.45 22.45 -13.87
CA ALA A 36 0.53 23.34 -14.47
C ALA A 36 1.80 23.38 -13.62
N ARG A 37 2.92 23.04 -14.27
CA ARG A 37 4.28 23.25 -13.77
C ARG A 37 4.50 24.73 -13.48
N SER A 38 4.96 25.04 -12.27
CA SER A 38 5.94 26.09 -12.03
C SER A 38 6.62 25.88 -10.69
N LEU A 39 7.68 25.09 -10.68
CA LEU A 39 8.79 25.29 -9.75
C LEU A 39 10.05 25.34 -10.60
N ALA A 40 10.39 26.55 -11.05
CA ALA A 40 11.73 26.85 -11.48
C ALA A 40 12.64 26.62 -10.27
N PHE A 41 13.51 25.61 -10.34
CA PHE A 41 14.52 25.35 -9.33
C PHE A 41 15.61 26.42 -9.45
N VAL A 42 15.34 27.58 -8.86
CA VAL A 42 16.37 28.55 -8.51
C VAL A 42 16.99 28.02 -7.22
N GLY A 43 18.31 27.81 -7.20
CA GLY A 43 19.04 27.18 -6.09
C GLY A 43 18.56 27.72 -4.75
N SER A 44 17.84 26.88 -4.01
CA SER A 44 17.15 27.32 -2.81
C SER A 44 17.91 26.87 -1.58
N THR A 45 18.31 27.84 -0.77
CA THR A 45 18.50 27.69 0.67
C THR A 45 17.15 27.42 1.35
N ALA A 46 16.38 26.46 0.83
CA ALA A 46 15.05 26.14 1.34
C ALA A 46 15.21 25.45 2.69
N VAL A 47 14.48 25.93 3.69
CA VAL A 47 14.27 25.17 4.92
C VAL A 47 13.62 23.83 4.50
N PRO A 48 14.21 22.69 4.87
CA PRO A 48 13.70 21.39 4.46
C PRO A 48 12.29 21.17 5.00
N LEU A 49 11.44 20.49 4.23
CA LEU A 49 10.07 20.16 4.64
C LEU A 49 10.12 19.13 5.77
N ARG A 50 9.51 19.42 6.93
CA ARG A 50 9.53 18.49 8.06
C ARG A 50 8.30 17.58 8.02
N VAL A 51 8.53 16.28 7.88
CA VAL A 51 7.46 15.27 7.77
C VAL A 51 7.52 14.34 8.97
N ALA A 52 6.42 14.25 9.72
CA ALA A 52 6.27 13.25 10.77
C ALA A 52 5.42 12.08 10.28
N VAL A 53 5.92 10.85 10.40
CA VAL A 53 5.23 9.64 9.94
C VAL A 53 4.90 8.75 11.13
N ASP A 54 3.64 8.32 11.21
CA ASP A 54 3.22 7.29 12.17
C ASP A 54 3.82 5.94 11.78
N ALA A 55 4.87 5.56 12.50
CA ALA A 55 5.65 4.35 12.30
C ALA A 55 5.21 3.19 13.20
N THR A 56 3.99 3.25 13.77
CA THR A 56 3.41 2.12 14.52
C THR A 56 3.46 0.79 13.75
N PRO A 57 3.23 0.73 12.42
CA PRO A 57 3.33 -0.50 11.65
C PRO A 57 4.71 -1.19 11.67
N LEU A 58 5.77 -0.52 12.13
CA LEU A 58 7.11 -1.10 12.25
C LEU A 58 7.33 -1.86 13.57
N LEU A 59 6.42 -1.74 14.54
CA LEU A 59 6.59 -2.33 15.88
C LEU A 59 6.12 -3.79 15.98
N ASP A 60 5.24 -4.20 15.07
CA ASP A 60 4.71 -5.56 14.99
C ASP A 60 5.33 -6.35 13.82
N VAL A 61 4.83 -7.55 13.54
CA VAL A 61 5.26 -8.35 12.40
C VAL A 61 5.08 -7.55 11.11
N ARG A 62 6.16 -7.42 10.32
CA ARG A 62 6.15 -6.67 9.06
C ARG A 62 5.23 -7.35 8.04
N THR A 63 4.03 -6.80 7.89
CA THR A 63 3.12 -7.07 6.77
C THR A 63 3.35 -6.06 5.65
N GLY A 64 2.51 -6.07 4.60
CA GLY A 64 2.59 -5.11 3.50
C GLY A 64 2.59 -3.64 3.96
N VAL A 65 1.81 -3.28 4.99
CA VAL A 65 1.80 -1.92 5.55
C VAL A 65 3.13 -1.57 6.23
N GLY A 66 3.74 -2.53 6.93
CA GLY A 66 5.06 -2.37 7.54
C GLY A 66 6.16 -2.17 6.49
N VAL A 67 6.13 -2.96 5.41
CA VAL A 67 7.04 -2.81 4.27
C VAL A 67 6.87 -1.45 3.60
N PHE A 68 5.62 -1.05 3.31
CA PHE A 68 5.31 0.27 2.77
C PHE A 68 5.84 1.40 3.67
N THR A 69 5.61 1.31 4.98
CA THR A 69 6.05 2.34 5.94
C THR A 69 7.58 2.44 6.00
N ASP A 70 8.30 1.32 5.99
CA ASP A 70 9.77 1.29 5.95
C ASP A 70 10.32 1.91 4.66
N ALA A 71 9.76 1.53 3.50
CA ALA A 71 10.13 2.07 2.20
C ALA A 71 9.83 3.57 2.08
N LEU A 72 8.68 4.03 2.58
CA LEU A 72 8.30 5.44 2.65
C LEU A 72 9.32 6.24 3.47
N LEU A 73 9.67 5.74 4.67
CA LEU A 73 10.65 6.38 5.55
C LEU A 73 12.04 6.44 4.93
N ARG A 74 12.51 5.35 4.28
CA ARG A 74 13.78 5.34 3.53
C ARG A 74 13.78 6.33 2.37
N GLY A 75 12.72 6.31 1.56
CA GLY A 75 12.59 7.17 0.39
C GLY A 75 12.55 8.65 0.76
N LEU A 76 11.85 9.01 1.82
CA LEU A 76 11.82 10.39 2.32
C LEU A 76 13.13 10.77 3.02
N GLY A 77 13.73 9.88 3.82
CA GLY A 77 14.98 10.13 4.55
C GLY A 77 16.22 10.22 3.67
N ALA A 78 16.15 9.74 2.42
CA ALA A 78 17.20 9.87 1.42
C ALA A 78 17.16 11.21 0.66
N ARG A 79 16.19 12.08 0.94
CA ARG A 79 16.05 13.38 0.27
C ARG A 79 16.66 14.50 1.12
N ASP A 80 17.46 15.35 0.49
CA ASP A 80 18.09 16.50 1.16
C ASP A 80 17.10 17.64 1.46
N ASP A 81 15.94 17.67 0.80
CA ASP A 81 14.89 18.69 0.98
C ASP A 81 13.79 18.28 1.96
N VAL A 82 13.92 17.12 2.63
CA VAL A 82 12.92 16.59 3.58
C VAL A 82 13.59 16.13 4.88
N GLU A 83 13.12 16.64 6.02
CA GLU A 83 13.48 16.12 7.34
C GLU A 83 12.39 15.18 7.85
N VAL A 84 12.71 13.91 8.06
CA VAL A 84 11.72 12.90 8.47
C VAL A 84 11.82 12.59 9.95
N THR A 85 10.68 12.59 10.63
CA THR A 85 10.54 12.09 12.01
C THR A 85 9.56 10.91 12.06
N ALA A 86 10.04 9.74 12.43
CA ALA A 86 9.19 8.60 12.76
C ALA A 86 8.71 8.68 14.22
N PHE A 87 7.42 8.41 14.44
CA PHE A 87 6.86 8.28 15.79
C PHE A 87 5.87 7.12 15.87
N PRO A 88 5.76 6.42 17.01
CA PRO A 88 4.73 5.41 17.19
C PRO A 88 3.58 5.94 18.03
N VAL A 89 2.35 5.59 17.68
CA VAL A 89 1.18 5.71 18.55
C VAL A 89 1.09 4.44 19.41
N SER A 90 2.01 4.31 20.37
CA SER A 90 2.05 3.18 21.31
C SER A 90 2.66 3.56 22.67
N LEU A 91 2.26 2.83 23.73
CA LEU A 91 2.92 2.84 25.03
C LEU A 91 3.97 1.74 25.13
N SER A 92 3.60 0.53 24.70
CA SER A 92 4.42 -0.67 24.81
C SER A 92 5.28 -0.84 23.56
N GLY A 93 6.53 -1.26 23.74
CA GLY A 93 7.44 -1.52 22.61
C GLY A 93 7.87 -0.27 21.83
N ARG A 94 7.44 0.94 22.22
CA ARG A 94 7.77 2.20 21.52
C ARG A 94 9.28 2.43 21.36
N SER A 95 10.09 1.99 22.31
CA SER A 95 11.55 2.11 22.26
C SER A 95 12.17 1.31 21.11
N ARG A 96 11.55 0.19 20.69
CA ARG A 96 12.01 -0.62 19.55
C ARG A 96 12.03 0.17 18.24
N LEU A 97 11.29 1.28 18.16
CA LEU A 97 11.35 2.14 16.98
C LEU A 97 12.76 2.67 16.72
N HIS A 98 13.57 2.89 17.77
CA HIS A 98 14.96 3.31 17.62
C HIS A 98 15.82 2.27 16.89
N ASP A 99 15.46 0.98 17.00
CA ASP A 99 16.23 -0.12 16.42
C ASP A 99 15.80 -0.43 14.98
N VAL A 100 14.54 -0.14 14.63
CA VAL A 100 13.96 -0.50 13.32
C VAL A 100 13.78 0.69 12.37
N ALA A 101 13.95 1.92 12.84
CA ALA A 101 13.87 3.10 11.99
C ALA A 101 15.04 3.13 10.98
N PRO A 102 14.78 3.46 9.70
CA PRO A 102 15.85 3.57 8.71
C PRO A 102 16.87 4.67 9.03
N PRO A 103 18.11 4.57 8.49
CA PRO A 103 19.09 5.65 8.56
C PRO A 103 18.53 6.96 8.00
N GLY A 104 18.95 8.09 8.57
CA GLY A 104 18.49 9.42 8.16
C GLY A 104 17.13 9.84 8.75
N VAL A 105 16.41 8.92 9.43
CA VAL A 105 15.11 9.21 10.05
C VAL A 105 15.28 9.54 11.53
N ARG A 106 14.79 10.71 11.95
CA ARG A 106 14.73 11.05 13.38
C ARG A 106 13.65 10.24 14.07
N VAL A 107 13.92 9.75 15.28
CA VAL A 107 12.93 8.97 16.04
C VAL A 107 12.43 9.75 17.24
N ARG A 108 11.11 9.85 17.39
CA ARG A 108 10.42 10.41 18.57
C ARG A 108 9.46 9.38 19.11
N THR A 109 9.59 9.01 20.38
CA THR A 109 8.80 7.95 21.01
C THR A 109 7.97 8.49 22.18
N PRO A 110 7.06 9.47 21.99
CA PRO A 110 6.21 9.93 23.08
C PRO A 110 5.33 8.78 23.65
N PRO A 111 4.97 8.79 24.94
CA PRO A 111 4.14 7.73 25.52
C PRO A 111 2.68 7.92 25.09
N LEU A 112 2.28 7.24 24.01
CA LEU A 112 0.98 7.44 23.38
C LEU A 112 0.05 6.23 23.61
N PRO A 113 -0.94 6.30 24.53
CA PRO A 113 -1.89 5.22 24.76
C PRO A 113 -2.86 5.06 23.58
N ALA A 114 -2.50 4.20 22.61
CA ALA A 114 -3.21 4.01 21.34
C ALA A 114 -4.72 3.89 21.50
N ARG A 115 -5.20 2.98 22.37
CA ARG A 115 -6.63 2.75 22.62
C ARG A 115 -7.35 4.02 23.07
N ALA A 116 -6.77 4.73 24.04
CA ALA A 116 -7.36 5.96 24.59
C ALA A 116 -7.33 7.10 23.56
N LEU A 117 -6.23 7.24 22.82
CA LEU A 117 -6.07 8.25 21.78
C LEU A 117 -7.02 8.02 20.62
N HIS A 118 -7.11 6.81 20.07
CA HIS A 118 -8.07 6.47 19.02
C HIS A 118 -9.50 6.70 19.49
N ALA A 119 -9.86 6.28 20.71
CA ALA A 119 -11.18 6.51 21.28
C ALA A 119 -11.49 8.01 21.45
N ARG A 120 -10.48 8.84 21.75
CA ARG A 120 -10.62 10.29 21.87
C ARG A 120 -10.70 10.98 20.53
N TRP A 121 -9.83 10.63 19.58
CA TRP A 121 -9.81 11.15 18.20
C TRP A 121 -11.09 10.88 17.43
N ARG A 122 -11.82 9.81 17.80
CA ARG A 122 -13.20 9.58 17.34
C ARG A 122 -14.20 10.65 17.72
N ARG A 123 -13.94 11.45 18.75
CA ARG A 123 -14.87 12.48 19.25
C ARG A 123 -14.29 13.88 19.19
N ARG A 124 -12.97 14.02 19.34
CA ARG A 124 -12.28 15.30 19.45
C ARG A 124 -10.92 15.23 18.76
N SER A 125 -10.54 16.29 18.06
CA SER A 125 -9.24 16.42 17.38
C SER A 125 -8.10 16.77 18.37
N THR A 126 -8.11 16.16 19.57
CA THR A 126 -7.13 16.39 20.67
C THR A 126 -6.73 15.07 21.35
N PRO A 127 -5.49 14.93 21.86
CA PRO A 127 -4.38 15.87 21.71
C PRO A 127 -3.91 15.92 20.25
N ARG A 128 -3.23 17.01 19.90
CA ARG A 128 -2.65 17.17 18.57
C ARG A 128 -1.26 16.56 18.55
N ILE A 129 -0.97 15.74 17.55
CA ILE A 129 0.25 14.96 17.50
C ILE A 129 1.47 15.81 17.18
N ASP A 130 1.29 16.87 16.38
CA ASP A 130 2.32 17.83 15.96
C ASP A 130 3.05 18.49 17.14
N LEU A 131 2.37 18.67 18.27
CA LEU A 131 2.96 19.17 19.52
C LEU A 131 3.86 18.15 20.23
N LEU A 132 3.68 16.85 19.97
CA LEU A 132 4.35 15.74 20.65
C LEU A 132 5.50 15.16 19.82
N VAL A 133 5.47 15.36 18.49
CA VAL A 133 6.41 14.73 17.55
C VAL A 133 7.41 15.71 16.93
N GLY A 134 7.46 16.95 17.43
CA GLY A 134 8.53 17.90 17.08
C GLY A 134 8.13 19.00 16.09
N ARG A 135 6.86 19.41 16.05
CA ARG A 135 6.34 20.51 15.21
C ARG A 135 6.66 20.34 13.71
N PRO A 136 6.25 19.21 13.10
CA PRO A 136 6.42 18.99 11.66
C PRO A 136 5.54 19.94 10.85
N ASP A 137 5.76 20.02 9.54
CA ASP A 137 4.91 20.72 8.58
C ASP A 137 3.84 19.78 7.98
N VAL A 138 4.10 18.46 7.99
CA VAL A 138 3.18 17.41 7.54
C VAL A 138 3.15 16.25 8.54
N VAL A 139 1.96 15.70 8.81
CA VAL A 139 1.79 14.43 9.52
C VAL A 139 1.21 13.39 8.56
N HIS A 140 1.84 12.22 8.46
CA HIS A 140 1.42 11.14 7.59
C HIS A 140 1.07 9.88 8.41
N GLY A 141 -0.19 9.47 8.33
CA GLY A 141 -0.67 8.16 8.81
C GLY A 141 -0.67 7.13 7.69
N PRO A 142 0.26 6.16 7.65
CA PRO A 142 0.40 5.23 6.52
C PRO A 142 -0.60 4.06 6.54
N ASN A 143 -1.55 4.04 7.49
CA ASN A 143 -2.50 2.94 7.67
C ASN A 143 -3.89 3.44 8.07
N PHE A 144 -4.58 4.10 7.15
CA PHE A 144 -5.96 4.64 7.24
C PHE A 144 -6.20 5.73 8.27
N VAL A 145 -5.41 5.77 9.34
CA VAL A 145 -5.56 6.68 10.47
C VAL A 145 -4.42 7.68 10.44
N VAL A 146 -4.75 8.96 10.29
CA VAL A 146 -3.82 10.07 10.53
C VAL A 146 -4.21 10.76 11.83
N PRO A 147 -3.29 10.90 12.80
CA PRO A 147 -3.60 11.62 14.04
C PRO A 147 -3.98 13.09 13.78
N PRO A 148 -4.85 13.68 14.62
CA PRO A 148 -5.15 15.10 14.56
C PRO A 148 -3.90 15.97 14.70
N ALA A 149 -3.80 16.99 13.84
CA ALA A 149 -2.70 17.95 13.80
C ALA A 149 -3.24 19.30 13.31
N ARG A 150 -2.54 20.41 13.58
CA ARG A 150 -2.82 21.72 12.94
C ARG A 150 -2.14 21.90 11.60
N VAL A 151 -1.18 21.05 11.31
CA VAL A 151 -0.39 21.09 10.07
C VAL A 151 -1.01 20.18 9.01
N ALA A 152 -0.42 20.13 7.81
CA ALA A 152 -0.96 19.30 6.74
C ALA A 152 -1.02 17.83 7.19
N ARG A 153 -2.08 17.13 6.79
CA ARG A 153 -2.31 15.72 7.15
C ARG A 153 -2.45 14.88 5.90
N VAL A 154 -1.84 13.70 5.91
CA VAL A 154 -1.95 12.69 4.86
C VAL A 154 -2.36 11.36 5.50
N ALA A 155 -3.42 10.74 5.01
CA ALA A 155 -3.80 9.38 5.38
C ALA A 155 -3.63 8.47 4.16
N THR A 156 -2.97 7.32 4.33
CA THR A 156 -2.86 6.29 3.27
C THR A 156 -3.95 5.25 3.41
N VAL A 157 -4.67 5.00 2.32
CA VAL A 157 -5.71 3.97 2.21
C VAL A 157 -5.19 2.90 1.25
N HIS A 158 -5.10 1.67 1.76
CA HIS A 158 -4.55 0.54 0.99
C HIS A 158 -5.63 -0.20 0.19
N ASP A 159 -6.84 -0.27 0.72
CA ASP A 159 -8.00 -0.92 0.12
C ASP A 159 -9.28 -0.52 0.86
N LEU A 160 -10.46 -0.82 0.32
CA LEU A 160 -11.74 -0.68 1.03
C LEU A 160 -12.37 -2.04 1.35
N THR A 161 -11.55 -3.06 1.68
CA THR A 161 -12.03 -4.41 2.01
C THR A 161 -13.05 -4.37 3.15
N THR A 162 -12.86 -3.48 4.12
CA THR A 162 -13.78 -3.31 5.26
C THR A 162 -15.18 -2.86 4.86
N LEU A 163 -15.34 -2.27 3.69
CA LEU A 163 -16.64 -1.87 3.15
C LEU A 163 -17.25 -2.96 2.27
N ARG A 164 -16.43 -3.61 1.43
CA ARG A 164 -16.90 -4.61 0.45
C ARG A 164 -17.12 -6.00 1.03
N TYR A 165 -16.29 -6.39 1.99
CA TYR A 165 -16.26 -7.71 2.60
C TYR A 165 -16.11 -7.59 4.12
N PRO A 166 -17.07 -6.94 4.82
CA PRO A 166 -17.00 -6.73 6.25
C PRO A 166 -16.90 -8.03 7.05
N GLU A 167 -17.46 -9.14 6.54
CA GLU A 167 -17.38 -10.48 7.11
C GLU A 167 -15.96 -11.06 7.15
N LEU A 168 -15.05 -10.54 6.32
CA LEU A 168 -13.63 -10.94 6.29
C LEU A 168 -12.75 -10.07 7.18
N CYS A 169 -13.33 -9.10 7.89
CA CYS A 169 -12.60 -8.09 8.64
C CYS A 169 -12.80 -8.23 10.16
N HIS A 170 -11.78 -7.85 10.92
CA HIS A 170 -11.92 -7.71 12.37
C HIS A 170 -12.78 -6.48 12.72
N ALA A 171 -13.54 -6.56 13.81
CA ALA A 171 -14.39 -5.45 14.29
C ALA A 171 -13.62 -4.12 14.45
N ASP A 172 -12.32 -4.20 14.75
CA ASP A 172 -11.47 -3.03 14.91
C ASP A 172 -11.14 -2.28 13.61
N THR A 173 -11.24 -2.93 12.44
CA THR A 173 -10.94 -2.30 11.14
C THR A 173 -12.19 -1.80 10.42
N LEU A 174 -13.38 -2.33 10.75
CA LEU A 174 -14.67 -1.92 10.15
C LEU A 174 -14.96 -0.41 10.23
N ARG A 175 -14.34 0.29 11.17
CA ARG A 175 -14.45 1.74 11.37
C ARG A 175 -13.56 2.59 10.47
N PHE A 176 -12.61 1.99 9.73
CA PHE A 176 -11.65 2.75 8.91
C PHE A 176 -12.30 3.66 7.86
N PRO A 177 -13.36 3.25 7.13
CA PRO A 177 -14.06 4.13 6.21
C PRO A 177 -14.53 5.44 6.85
N ASP A 178 -15.13 5.37 8.04
CA ASP A 178 -15.61 6.54 8.78
C ASP A 178 -14.45 7.45 9.23
N ILE A 179 -13.33 6.85 9.66
CA ILE A 179 -12.13 7.60 10.05
C ILE A 179 -11.54 8.35 8.86
N VAL A 180 -11.47 7.71 7.69
CA VAL A 180 -10.97 8.31 6.45
C VAL A 180 -11.90 9.44 6.00
N ARG A 181 -13.23 9.21 5.96
CA ARG A 181 -14.22 10.27 5.64
C ARG A 181 -14.06 11.49 6.54
N ARG A 182 -13.95 11.25 7.85
CA ARG A 182 -13.74 12.33 8.82
C ARG A 182 -12.43 13.07 8.58
N ALA A 183 -11.32 12.34 8.37
CA ALA A 183 -10.03 12.96 8.14
C ALA A 183 -10.07 13.87 6.90
N ALA A 184 -10.67 13.41 5.80
CA ALA A 184 -10.87 14.20 4.59
C ALA A 184 -11.78 15.42 4.82
N ALA A 185 -12.90 15.26 5.53
CA ALA A 185 -13.79 16.36 5.89
C ALA A 185 -13.10 17.42 6.78
N GLU A 186 -12.12 17.02 7.59
CA GLU A 186 -11.27 17.93 8.36
C GLU A 186 -10.05 18.45 7.56
N GLY A 187 -9.97 18.20 6.25
CA GLY A 187 -8.97 18.74 5.34
C GLY A 187 -7.70 17.91 5.16
N ALA A 188 -7.69 16.63 5.57
CA ALA A 188 -6.59 15.73 5.26
C ALA A 188 -6.57 15.35 3.77
N TRP A 189 -5.38 15.18 3.23
CA TRP A 189 -5.17 14.54 1.93
C TRP A 189 -5.25 13.03 2.08
N ILE A 190 -5.89 12.38 1.11
CA ILE A 190 -5.98 10.93 1.04
C ILE A 190 -5.00 10.44 -0.02
N HIS A 191 -4.00 9.71 0.42
CA HIS A 191 -3.10 8.96 -0.44
C HIS A 191 -3.70 7.56 -0.65
N THR A 192 -3.75 7.11 -1.89
CA THR A 192 -4.16 5.74 -2.24
C THR A 192 -3.05 5.05 -3.02
N VAL A 193 -2.89 3.75 -2.80
CA VAL A 193 -1.79 2.96 -3.39
C VAL A 193 -2.04 2.55 -4.85
N SER A 194 -3.18 2.91 -5.42
CA SER A 194 -3.52 2.68 -6.83
C SER A 194 -4.69 3.57 -7.27
N GLU A 195 -4.83 3.79 -8.58
CA GLU A 195 -5.99 4.47 -9.16
C GLU A 195 -7.30 3.73 -8.88
N ALA A 196 -7.28 2.40 -8.86
CA ALA A 196 -8.47 1.61 -8.52
C ALA A 196 -8.98 1.93 -7.11
N VAL A 197 -8.07 2.00 -6.12
CA VAL A 197 -8.45 2.37 -4.74
C VAL A 197 -8.86 3.83 -4.66
N ARG A 198 -8.26 4.73 -5.44
CA ARG A 198 -8.70 6.13 -5.56
C ARG A 198 -10.15 6.23 -6.01
N ASP A 199 -10.49 5.57 -7.11
CA ASP A 199 -11.85 5.60 -7.67
C ASP A 199 -12.87 5.04 -6.67
N GLU A 200 -12.51 3.96 -5.97
CA GLU A 200 -13.33 3.39 -4.89
C GLU A 200 -13.50 4.36 -3.72
N VAL A 201 -12.43 5.02 -3.27
CA VAL A 201 -12.49 6.02 -2.19
C VAL A 201 -13.42 7.17 -2.57
N VAL A 202 -13.33 7.69 -3.79
CA VAL A 202 -14.19 8.78 -4.26
C VAL A 202 -15.65 8.31 -4.31
N ALA A 203 -15.92 7.16 -4.95
CA ALA A 203 -17.26 6.65 -5.16
C ALA A 203 -17.96 6.24 -3.85
N GLU A 204 -17.26 5.50 -2.99
CA GLU A 204 -17.85 4.86 -1.82
C GLU A 204 -17.79 5.73 -0.56
N LEU A 205 -16.79 6.60 -0.44
CA LEU A 205 -16.63 7.47 0.73
C LEU A 205 -17.13 8.90 0.46
N GLY A 206 -17.45 9.24 -0.78
CA GLY A 206 -17.94 10.58 -1.16
C GLY A 206 -16.91 11.68 -0.90
N ILE A 207 -15.62 11.34 -0.99
CA ILE A 207 -14.51 12.28 -0.77
C ILE A 207 -14.21 12.99 -2.09
N ASP A 208 -14.02 14.31 -2.01
CA ASP A 208 -13.63 15.13 -3.15
C ASP A 208 -12.39 14.55 -3.86
N ALA A 209 -12.51 14.29 -5.16
CA ALA A 209 -11.45 13.72 -5.98
C ALA A 209 -10.18 14.57 -5.99
N GLU A 210 -10.26 15.89 -5.76
CA GLU A 210 -9.10 16.76 -5.63
C GLU A 210 -8.31 16.52 -4.33
N ARG A 211 -8.94 15.89 -3.32
CA ARG A 211 -8.29 15.49 -2.06
C ARG A 211 -7.77 14.07 -2.06
N VAL A 212 -7.99 13.30 -3.12
CA VAL A 212 -7.56 11.91 -3.23
C VAL A 212 -6.52 11.77 -4.35
N VAL A 213 -5.29 11.43 -3.97
CA VAL A 213 -4.17 11.27 -4.90
C VAL A 213 -3.70 9.82 -4.88
N ALA A 214 -3.63 9.20 -6.05
CA ALA A 214 -3.03 7.89 -6.22
C ALA A 214 -1.52 8.04 -6.40
N VAL A 215 -0.74 7.41 -5.52
CA VAL A 215 0.71 7.26 -5.69
C VAL A 215 1.01 5.76 -5.56
N PRO A 216 1.23 5.05 -6.68
CA PRO A 216 1.44 3.62 -6.64
C PRO A 216 2.63 3.22 -5.77
N ASN A 217 2.50 2.08 -5.09
CA ASN A 217 3.60 1.52 -4.31
C ASN A 217 4.81 1.22 -5.21
N GLY A 218 6.00 1.52 -4.70
CA GLY A 218 7.25 1.05 -5.28
C GLY A 218 7.43 -0.45 -5.11
N PHE A 219 8.37 -1.01 -5.86
CA PHE A 219 8.75 -2.41 -5.79
C PHE A 219 10.26 -2.53 -5.79
N ASP A 220 10.79 -3.32 -4.86
CA ASP A 220 12.17 -3.75 -4.88
C ASP A 220 12.30 -5.03 -5.70
N PRO A 221 13.11 -5.03 -6.78
CA PRO A 221 13.34 -6.22 -7.57
C PRO A 221 13.83 -7.39 -6.70
N PRO A 222 13.32 -8.62 -6.90
CA PRO A 222 13.76 -9.77 -6.14
C PRO A 222 15.25 -9.99 -6.39
N VAL A 223 15.98 -10.28 -5.32
CA VAL A 223 17.38 -10.65 -5.40
C VAL A 223 17.46 -12.12 -5.81
N GLY A 224 18.12 -12.39 -6.93
CA GLY A 224 18.35 -13.75 -7.42
C GLY A 224 18.21 -13.86 -8.94
N ASP A 225 18.51 -15.04 -9.46
CA ASP A 225 18.41 -15.33 -10.89
C ASP A 225 17.33 -16.40 -11.16
N ALA A 226 16.74 -16.33 -12.36
CA ALA A 226 15.68 -17.24 -12.75
C ALA A 226 16.12 -18.71 -12.82
N ALA A 227 17.41 -19.00 -13.07
CA ALA A 227 17.91 -20.38 -13.11
C ALA A 227 17.97 -20.99 -11.70
N THR A 228 18.36 -20.22 -10.70
CA THR A 228 18.28 -20.61 -9.29
C THR A 228 16.83 -20.86 -8.88
N GLY A 229 15.90 -19.97 -9.26
CA GLY A 229 14.46 -20.18 -9.02
C GLY A 229 13.95 -21.49 -9.61
N ARG A 230 14.28 -21.78 -10.88
CA ARG A 230 13.91 -23.05 -11.54
C ARG A 230 14.52 -24.27 -10.86
N ARG A 231 15.80 -24.21 -10.48
CA ARG A 231 16.47 -25.30 -9.76
C ARG A 231 15.80 -25.60 -8.42
N LEU A 232 15.40 -24.56 -7.67
CA LEU A 232 14.70 -24.71 -6.40
C LEU A 232 13.29 -25.29 -6.56
N ALA A 233 12.59 -24.93 -7.64
CA ALA A 233 11.28 -25.50 -7.94
C ALA A 233 11.35 -27.02 -8.19
N GLY A 234 12.49 -27.52 -8.70
CA GLY A 234 12.70 -28.95 -8.95
C GLY A 234 11.84 -29.54 -10.07
N VAL A 235 11.03 -28.71 -10.74
CA VAL A 235 10.13 -29.07 -11.83
C VAL A 235 10.21 -28.03 -12.94
N GLU A 236 10.03 -28.48 -14.18
CA GLU A 236 10.11 -27.59 -15.35
C GLU A 236 8.91 -26.64 -15.47
N ARG A 237 7.73 -27.08 -15.03
CA ARG A 237 6.48 -26.32 -15.12
C ARG A 237 5.81 -26.27 -13.76
N TYR A 238 5.55 -25.07 -13.28
CA TYR A 238 4.88 -24.83 -12.02
C TYR A 238 4.09 -23.52 -12.08
N VAL A 239 3.10 -23.41 -11.19
CA VAL A 239 2.41 -22.17 -10.87
C VAL A 239 2.84 -21.77 -9.46
N LEU A 240 3.30 -20.53 -9.28
CA LEU A 240 3.70 -20.01 -7.98
C LEU A 240 2.68 -18.99 -7.49
N ALA A 241 2.10 -19.23 -6.32
CA ALA A 241 1.30 -18.26 -5.59
C ALA A 241 1.98 -17.91 -4.26
N VAL A 242 2.10 -16.62 -3.99
CA VAL A 242 2.74 -16.09 -2.78
C VAL A 242 1.77 -15.16 -2.07
N GLY A 243 1.45 -15.50 -0.83
CA GLY A 243 0.57 -14.70 0.03
C GLY A 243 0.18 -15.44 1.29
N THR A 244 -0.31 -14.71 2.27
CA THR A 244 -0.96 -15.30 3.44
C THR A 244 -2.16 -16.14 3.00
N VAL A 245 -2.33 -17.32 3.57
CA VAL A 245 -3.52 -18.16 3.33
C VAL A 245 -4.71 -17.52 4.03
N GLU A 246 -5.56 -16.85 3.25
CA GLU A 246 -6.73 -16.14 3.73
C GLU A 246 -7.83 -16.16 2.66
N PRO A 247 -9.14 -16.10 3.05
CA PRO A 247 -10.25 -16.27 2.10
C PRO A 247 -10.19 -15.32 0.90
N ARG A 248 -9.78 -14.06 1.12
CA ARG A 248 -9.69 -13.03 0.07
C ARG A 248 -8.60 -13.27 -0.99
N LYS A 249 -7.73 -14.28 -0.81
CA LYS A 249 -6.71 -14.66 -1.81
C LYS A 249 -7.18 -15.77 -2.73
N ASP A 250 -8.32 -16.38 -2.43
CA ASP A 250 -9.00 -17.38 -3.27
C ASP A 250 -8.07 -18.46 -3.83
N LEU A 251 -7.18 -18.98 -2.98
CA LEU A 251 -6.29 -20.09 -3.33
C LEU A 251 -7.05 -21.36 -3.79
N PRO A 252 -8.26 -21.68 -3.30
CA PRO A 252 -9.05 -22.79 -3.84
C PRO A 252 -9.36 -22.65 -5.33
N SER A 253 -9.75 -21.46 -5.81
CA SER A 253 -9.98 -21.24 -7.25
C SER A 253 -8.70 -21.40 -8.06
N LEU A 254 -7.56 -20.98 -7.53
CA LEU A 254 -6.27 -21.21 -8.17
C LEU A 254 -5.98 -22.71 -8.33
N VAL A 255 -6.17 -23.51 -7.27
CA VAL A 255 -5.95 -24.97 -7.32
C VAL A 255 -6.91 -25.62 -8.32
N ALA A 256 -8.20 -25.27 -8.28
CA ALA A 256 -9.18 -25.79 -9.22
C ALA A 256 -8.88 -25.43 -10.69
N ALA A 257 -8.22 -24.30 -10.93
CA ALA A 257 -7.74 -23.92 -12.26
C ALA A 257 -6.52 -24.76 -12.68
N VAL A 258 -5.59 -25.03 -11.76
CA VAL A 258 -4.41 -25.87 -12.01
C VAL A 258 -4.81 -27.32 -12.29
N ASP A 259 -5.82 -27.86 -11.60
CA ASP A 259 -6.34 -29.23 -11.83
C ASP A 259 -6.93 -29.44 -13.25
N ARG A 260 -7.15 -28.35 -14.00
CA ARG A 260 -7.67 -28.38 -15.38
C ARG A 260 -6.58 -28.23 -16.45
N LEU A 261 -5.31 -28.04 -16.07
CA LEU A 261 -4.16 -27.94 -16.97
C LEU A 261 -3.61 -29.33 -17.33
#